data_AF-A0A2M7RWQ5-F1
#
_entry.id   AF-A0A2M7RWQ5-F1
#
_cell.length_a   1.000
_cell.length_b   1.000
_cell.length_c   1.000
_cell.angle_alpha   90.00
_cell.angle_beta   90.00
_cell.angle_gamma   90.00
#
_symmetry.space_group_name_H-M   'P 1'
#
loop_
_entity.id
_entity.type
_entity.pdbx_description
1 polymer ?
#
loop_
_entity_poly.entity_id
_entity_poly.type
_entity_poly.pdbx_seq_one_letter_code
_entity_poly.pdbx_strand_id
1 'polypeptide(L)'
;GKGVLFGLIDTGIDITHPDFQDSLGNTRILGLWDQTKPYDGNGFGYGAMWDSAAINLGTSTHHDPFYFKGHGSHVSGIAAGNGRAVSNYKGVAPDANIIAVGINFNSSNSTIVDAVRYIYNLADSLGMPCVINVSLGDYRGSHDGTDAEAVLIDSLVNAKPGRAFVCAAGNAGALPFHLQHNVTSDTTFTWFKYNPSSILGYGAVFYEIWADTADLNNVDFSIGMNLPSGSFAKRGQTPFDNIQYRLGNVSDTIKNGSNTLAIVDTYGELQGDKYLLQIHVQEPDSNSYLFSLMTTGNGKLDVWSTNNGILRTSEIVRTSLPSAAIYPNIVYYQLPDTAQTIVSSFTCLPTVIAVGTYRNRKTYLDINLTTQVTAGTPGQIDPGSSLGPNRRGVLKP
;
A
#
# COMPACT_ATOMS: atom_id res chain seq x y z
N GLY A 1 1.77 -27.71 11.39
CA GLY A 1 0.41 -27.21 11.09
C GLY A 1 -0.64 -27.73 12.05
N LYS A 2 -0.60 -29.02 12.45
CA LYS A 2 -1.62 -29.62 13.31
C LYS A 2 -1.85 -28.80 14.59
N GLY A 3 -3.12 -28.47 14.86
CA GLY A 3 -3.52 -27.69 16.03
C GLY A 3 -3.33 -26.17 15.89
N VAL A 4 -2.98 -25.67 14.70
CA VAL A 4 -2.80 -24.24 14.41
C VAL A 4 -3.73 -23.84 13.25
N LEU A 5 -4.29 -22.63 13.33
CA LEU A 5 -5.10 -22.03 12.27
C LEU A 5 -4.24 -21.15 11.36
N PHE A 6 -4.42 -21.33 10.05
CA PHE A 6 -3.96 -20.41 9.02
C PHE A 6 -5.10 -19.46 8.64
N GLY A 7 -4.93 -18.18 8.97
CA GLY A 7 -5.83 -17.12 8.56
C GLY A 7 -5.39 -16.53 7.21
N LEU A 8 -6.24 -16.59 6.20
CA LEU A 8 -6.04 -15.95 4.91
C LEU A 8 -6.87 -14.67 4.83
N ILE A 9 -6.23 -13.54 4.53
CA ILE A 9 -6.92 -12.33 4.06
C ILE A 9 -6.41 -12.07 2.65
N ASP A 10 -7.26 -12.32 1.64
CA ASP A 10 -6.89 -12.29 0.23
C ASP A 10 -8.12 -12.13 -0.69
N THR A 11 -7.99 -12.47 -1.98
CA THR A 11 -9.03 -12.37 -3.00
C THR A 11 -10.16 -13.38 -2.83
N GLY A 12 -9.96 -14.40 -2.01
CA GLY A 12 -10.82 -15.57 -1.88
C GLY A 12 -10.01 -16.86 -1.88
N ILE A 13 -10.70 -18.00 -1.88
CA ILE A 13 -10.09 -19.32 -1.92
C ILE A 13 -11.00 -20.29 -2.66
N ASP A 14 -10.41 -21.17 -3.48
CA ASP A 14 -11.12 -22.24 -4.14
C ASP A 14 -11.49 -23.32 -3.12
N ILE A 15 -12.70 -23.22 -2.58
CA ILE A 15 -13.25 -24.15 -1.58
C ILE A 15 -13.41 -25.59 -2.10
N THR A 16 -13.28 -25.82 -3.41
CA THR A 16 -13.42 -27.14 -4.02
C THR A 16 -12.07 -27.85 -4.23
N HIS A 17 -10.96 -27.15 -4.05
CA HIS A 17 -9.65 -27.70 -4.36
C HIS A 17 -9.24 -28.84 -3.39
N PRO A 18 -8.77 -30.01 -3.87
CA PRO A 18 -8.44 -31.16 -3.01
C PRO A 18 -7.40 -30.86 -1.91
N ASP A 19 -6.49 -29.92 -2.18
CA ASP A 19 -5.50 -29.50 -1.17
C ASP A 19 -6.10 -28.85 0.07
N PHE A 20 -7.33 -28.37 0.00
CA PHE A 20 -8.04 -27.76 1.12
C PHE A 20 -9.07 -28.71 1.74
N GLN A 21 -9.04 -29.99 1.39
CA GLN A 21 -9.90 -31.05 1.94
C GLN A 21 -9.10 -32.07 2.76
N ASP A 22 -9.74 -32.74 3.70
CA ASP A 22 -9.17 -33.84 4.48
C ASP A 22 -9.15 -35.16 3.67
N SER A 23 -8.76 -36.26 4.33
CA SER A 23 -8.70 -37.58 3.70
C SER A 23 -10.06 -38.15 3.29
N LEU A 24 -11.14 -37.66 3.89
CA LEU A 24 -12.52 -38.08 3.68
C LEU A 24 -13.25 -37.18 2.66
N GLY A 25 -12.59 -36.11 2.18
CA GLY A 25 -13.16 -35.15 1.25
C GLY A 25 -13.88 -33.97 1.92
N ASN A 26 -13.87 -33.88 3.26
CA ASN A 26 -14.44 -32.73 3.95
C ASN A 26 -13.48 -31.54 3.86
N THR A 27 -14.02 -30.32 3.79
CA THR A 27 -13.22 -29.10 3.82
C THR A 27 -12.42 -28.96 5.13
N ARG A 28 -11.21 -28.40 5.02
CA ARG A 28 -10.40 -27.91 6.15
C ARG A 28 -10.58 -26.42 6.40
N ILE A 29 -11.44 -25.76 5.60
CA ILE A 29 -11.83 -24.36 5.80
C ILE A 29 -12.93 -24.34 6.85
N LEU A 30 -12.60 -23.87 8.05
CA LEU A 30 -13.50 -23.85 9.20
C LEU A 30 -14.43 -22.63 9.18
N GLY A 31 -13.98 -21.53 8.57
CA GLY A 31 -14.76 -20.32 8.38
C GLY A 31 -14.31 -19.60 7.12
N LEU A 32 -15.27 -19.07 6.39
CA LEU A 32 -15.08 -18.29 5.19
C LEU A 32 -15.94 -17.05 5.26
N TRP A 33 -15.36 -15.88 5.06
CA TRP A 33 -16.09 -14.62 4.89
C TRP A 33 -15.79 -14.03 3.52
N ASP A 34 -16.82 -13.83 2.69
CA ASP A 34 -16.69 -13.12 1.42
C ASP A 34 -17.33 -11.74 1.55
N GLN A 35 -16.50 -10.71 1.63
CA GLN A 35 -16.90 -9.32 1.80
C GLN A 35 -17.54 -8.72 0.54
N THR A 36 -17.47 -9.41 -0.60
CA THR A 36 -18.05 -8.95 -1.88
C THR A 36 -19.51 -9.36 -2.03
N LYS A 37 -19.99 -10.26 -1.16
CA LYS A 37 -21.34 -10.85 -1.26
C LYS A 37 -22.38 -9.96 -0.59
N PRO A 38 -23.67 -10.11 -0.96
CA PRO A 38 -24.75 -9.44 -0.25
C PRO A 38 -24.70 -9.76 1.24
N TYR A 39 -25.03 -8.76 2.05
CA TYR A 39 -25.08 -8.90 3.51
C TYR A 39 -26.03 -10.03 3.94
N ASP A 40 -25.54 -10.96 4.75
CA ASP A 40 -26.27 -12.14 5.21
C ASP A 40 -26.83 -12.04 6.65
N GLY A 41 -26.68 -10.89 7.32
CA GLY A 41 -27.08 -10.73 8.71
C GLY A 41 -25.94 -10.86 9.73
N ASN A 42 -24.68 -11.05 9.31
CA ASN A 42 -23.54 -11.16 10.21
C ASN A 42 -23.23 -9.88 11.03
N GLY A 43 -22.44 -10.02 12.10
CA GLY A 43 -22.13 -8.93 13.04
C GLY A 43 -21.29 -7.77 12.50
N PHE A 44 -20.73 -7.86 11.29
CA PHE A 44 -19.96 -6.78 10.66
C PHE A 44 -20.82 -5.90 9.74
N GLY A 45 -22.05 -6.32 9.41
CA GLY A 45 -22.98 -5.52 8.62
C GLY A 45 -22.76 -5.58 7.10
N TYR A 46 -21.85 -6.43 6.60
CA TYR A 46 -21.61 -6.62 5.16
C TYR A 46 -20.98 -7.98 4.84
N GLY A 47 -21.04 -8.38 3.56
CA GLY A 47 -20.54 -9.68 3.12
C GLY A 47 -21.40 -10.87 3.61
N ALA A 48 -20.97 -12.08 3.27
CA ALA A 48 -21.60 -13.31 3.69
C ALA A 48 -20.58 -14.33 4.23
N MET A 49 -20.99 -15.12 5.23
CA MET A 49 -20.14 -16.05 5.95
C MET A 49 -20.62 -17.50 5.81
N TRP A 50 -19.67 -18.43 5.72
CA TRP A 50 -19.95 -19.87 5.70
C TRP A 50 -19.00 -20.60 6.64
N ASP A 51 -19.54 -21.57 7.36
CA ASP A 51 -18.75 -22.53 8.12
C ASP A 51 -18.42 -23.77 7.29
N SER A 52 -17.67 -24.70 7.86
CA SER A 52 -17.33 -25.97 7.21
C SER A 52 -18.56 -26.79 6.80
N ALA A 53 -19.66 -26.71 7.55
CA ALA A 53 -20.86 -27.50 7.25
C ALA A 53 -21.55 -26.98 5.99
N ALA A 54 -21.70 -25.66 5.86
CA ALA A 54 -22.25 -25.04 4.67
C ALA A 54 -21.37 -25.28 3.43
N ILE A 55 -20.04 -25.25 3.57
CA ILE A 55 -19.10 -25.57 2.49
C ILE A 55 -19.25 -27.04 2.06
N ASN A 56 -19.25 -27.99 3.00
CA ASN A 56 -19.39 -29.42 2.70
C ASN A 56 -20.75 -29.77 2.09
N LEU A 57 -21.82 -29.06 2.48
CA LEU A 57 -23.15 -29.21 1.90
C LEU A 57 -23.30 -28.52 0.53
N GLY A 58 -22.28 -27.77 0.08
CA GLY A 58 -22.32 -27.03 -1.18
C GLY A 58 -23.29 -25.84 -1.18
N THR A 59 -23.63 -25.30 0.00
CA THR A 59 -24.52 -24.14 0.12
C THR A 59 -23.78 -22.81 0.14
N SER A 60 -22.44 -22.83 0.18
CA SER A 60 -21.62 -21.63 0.01
C SER A 60 -21.79 -21.07 -1.39
N THR A 61 -22.04 -19.75 -1.49
CA THR A 61 -22.08 -19.02 -2.78
C THR A 61 -20.76 -18.29 -3.07
N HIS A 62 -19.73 -18.54 -2.26
CA HIS A 62 -18.39 -18.04 -2.52
C HIS A 62 -17.79 -18.70 -3.76
N HIS A 63 -17.09 -17.90 -4.55
CA HIS A 63 -16.27 -18.37 -5.64
C HIS A 63 -14.99 -17.56 -5.64
N ASP A 64 -13.84 -18.24 -5.75
CA ASP A 64 -12.56 -17.55 -5.94
C ASP A 64 -12.61 -16.76 -7.26
N PRO A 65 -12.49 -15.43 -7.24
CA PRO A 65 -12.76 -14.63 -8.43
C PRO A 65 -11.72 -14.88 -9.52
N PHE A 66 -12.19 -15.33 -10.70
CA PHE A 66 -11.34 -15.62 -11.85
C PHE A 66 -10.44 -14.44 -12.28
N TYR A 67 -10.94 -13.20 -12.12
CA TYR A 67 -10.17 -11.99 -12.43
C TYR A 67 -8.82 -11.92 -11.67
N PHE A 68 -8.78 -12.43 -10.44
CA PHE A 68 -7.55 -12.49 -9.63
C PHE A 68 -6.73 -13.76 -9.87
N LYS A 69 -7.15 -14.64 -10.79
CA LYS A 69 -6.41 -15.83 -11.21
C LYS A 69 -6.02 -16.76 -10.06
N GLY A 70 -6.86 -16.85 -9.04
CA GLY A 70 -6.65 -17.70 -7.87
C GLY A 70 -5.51 -17.25 -6.95
N HIS A 71 -5.26 -15.95 -6.83
CA HIS A 71 -4.21 -15.40 -5.97
C HIS A 71 -4.29 -15.95 -4.54
N GLY A 72 -5.43 -15.83 -3.87
CA GLY A 72 -5.61 -16.34 -2.51
C GLY A 72 -5.53 -17.87 -2.39
N SER A 73 -5.97 -18.61 -3.40
CA SER A 73 -5.76 -20.06 -3.50
C SER A 73 -4.27 -20.42 -3.60
N HIS A 74 -3.51 -19.69 -4.41
CA HIS A 74 -2.07 -19.89 -4.57
C HIS A 74 -1.32 -19.60 -3.27
N VAL A 75 -1.65 -18.49 -2.60
CA VAL A 75 -1.12 -18.14 -1.27
C VAL A 75 -1.43 -19.23 -0.25
N SER A 76 -2.68 -19.70 -0.21
CA SER A 76 -3.13 -20.76 0.70
C SER A 76 -2.45 -22.10 0.42
N GLY A 77 -2.19 -22.42 -0.85
CA GLY A 77 -1.44 -23.61 -1.26
C GLY A 77 -0.03 -23.61 -0.69
N ILE A 78 0.70 -22.49 -0.81
CA ILE A 78 2.06 -22.34 -0.26
C ILE A 78 2.06 -22.54 1.25
N ALA A 79 1.12 -21.90 1.96
CA ALA A 79 1.08 -21.93 3.42
C ALA A 79 0.57 -23.27 3.97
N ALA A 80 -0.57 -23.75 3.47
CA ALA A 80 -1.36 -24.80 4.12
C ALA A 80 -1.84 -25.92 3.19
N GLY A 81 -1.52 -25.90 1.89
CA GLY A 81 -1.90 -26.97 0.95
C GLY A 81 -1.36 -28.33 1.38
N ASN A 82 -2.21 -29.36 1.39
CA ASN A 82 -1.80 -30.69 1.88
C ASN A 82 -1.22 -31.61 0.79
N GLY A 83 -1.16 -31.16 -0.46
CA GLY A 83 -0.61 -31.90 -1.60
C GLY A 83 -1.47 -33.08 -2.05
N ARG A 84 -2.79 -33.09 -1.75
CA ARG A 84 -3.70 -34.16 -2.20
C ARG A 84 -4.02 -34.07 -3.69
N ALA A 85 -4.00 -32.88 -4.29
CA ALA A 85 -4.16 -32.72 -5.72
C ALA A 85 -2.92 -33.24 -6.47
N VAL A 86 -1.73 -32.86 -6.01
CA VAL A 86 -0.44 -33.32 -6.55
C VAL A 86 0.55 -33.46 -5.39
N SER A 87 1.01 -34.69 -5.11
CA SER A 87 1.84 -35.02 -3.94
C SER A 87 3.14 -34.21 -3.82
N ASN A 88 3.67 -33.73 -4.93
CA ASN A 88 4.91 -32.93 -4.98
C ASN A 88 4.71 -31.45 -4.61
N TYR A 89 3.48 -30.96 -4.46
CA TYR A 89 3.16 -29.56 -4.21
C TYR A 89 2.48 -29.36 -2.85
N LYS A 90 3.17 -29.81 -1.80
CA LYS A 90 2.71 -29.64 -0.41
C LYS A 90 3.19 -28.30 0.15
N GLY A 91 2.29 -27.59 0.82
CA GLY A 91 2.59 -26.36 1.55
C GLY A 91 3.39 -26.61 2.83
N VAL A 92 3.77 -25.53 3.52
CA VAL A 92 4.63 -25.57 4.71
C VAL A 92 3.93 -26.19 5.92
N ALA A 93 2.64 -25.89 6.11
CA ALA A 93 1.82 -26.33 7.23
C ALA A 93 0.63 -27.19 6.74
N PRO A 94 0.87 -28.37 6.15
CA PRO A 94 -0.14 -29.19 5.46
C PRO A 94 -1.25 -29.74 6.36
N ASP A 95 -1.08 -29.70 7.68
CA ASP A 95 -2.09 -30.14 8.66
C ASP A 95 -2.77 -28.96 9.37
N ALA A 96 -2.56 -27.73 8.93
CA ALA A 96 -3.27 -26.56 9.46
C ALA A 96 -4.70 -26.51 8.91
N ASN A 97 -5.62 -26.08 9.77
CA ASN A 97 -6.98 -25.72 9.35
C ASN A 97 -7.00 -24.25 8.90
N ILE A 98 -7.95 -23.89 8.04
CA ILE A 98 -7.96 -22.61 7.34
C ILE A 98 -9.16 -21.78 7.81
N ILE A 99 -8.96 -20.48 8.01
CA ILE A 99 -10.02 -19.48 8.04
C ILE A 99 -9.70 -18.49 6.94
N ALA A 100 -10.64 -18.24 6.02
CA ALA A 100 -10.39 -17.42 4.86
C ALA A 100 -11.32 -16.21 4.79
N VAL A 101 -10.77 -15.08 4.35
CA VAL A 101 -11.53 -13.88 4.04
C VAL A 101 -11.21 -13.45 2.60
N GLY A 102 -12.24 -13.42 1.76
CA GLY A 102 -12.22 -12.78 0.45
C GLY A 102 -12.60 -11.31 0.60
N ILE A 103 -11.64 -10.40 0.44
CA ILE A 103 -11.86 -8.98 0.69
C ILE A 103 -12.50 -8.25 -0.50
N ASN A 104 -13.23 -7.19 -0.19
CA ASN A 104 -13.77 -6.29 -1.20
C ASN A 104 -12.85 -5.07 -1.38
N PHE A 105 -11.97 -5.14 -2.39
CA PHE A 105 -11.02 -4.08 -2.75
C PHE A 105 -11.66 -2.74 -3.15
N ASN A 106 -12.97 -2.70 -3.42
CA ASN A 106 -13.70 -1.49 -3.78
C ASN A 106 -14.51 -0.93 -2.61
N SER A 107 -14.41 -1.53 -1.42
CA SER A 107 -15.13 -1.08 -0.23
C SER A 107 -14.44 0.14 0.39
N SER A 108 -15.26 1.03 0.95
CA SER A 108 -14.82 2.10 1.85
C SER A 108 -14.77 1.65 3.32
N ASN A 109 -15.14 0.41 3.63
CA ASN A 109 -15.09 -0.13 4.99
C ASN A 109 -13.64 -0.47 5.40
N SER A 110 -13.41 -0.67 6.69
CA SER A 110 -12.13 -1.12 7.26
C SER A 110 -11.90 -2.63 7.05
N THR A 111 -11.94 -3.04 5.78
CA THR A 111 -12.03 -4.44 5.34
C THR A 111 -10.97 -5.36 5.92
N ILE A 112 -9.71 -4.90 6.02
CA ILE A 112 -8.61 -5.69 6.57
C ILE A 112 -8.71 -5.79 8.09
N VAL A 113 -8.95 -4.68 8.80
CA VAL A 113 -9.13 -4.68 10.27
C VAL A 113 -10.26 -5.62 10.68
N ASP A 114 -11.41 -5.54 9.99
CA ASP A 114 -12.55 -6.40 10.28
C ASP A 114 -12.24 -7.87 9.97
N ALA A 115 -11.48 -8.15 8.90
CA ALA A 115 -11.04 -9.51 8.57
C ALA A 115 -10.12 -10.09 9.65
N VAL A 116 -9.17 -9.30 10.17
CA VAL A 116 -8.30 -9.69 11.29
C VAL A 116 -9.14 -10.01 12.52
N ARG A 117 -10.12 -9.16 12.84
CA ARG A 117 -11.03 -9.36 13.97
C ARG A 117 -11.87 -10.63 13.79
N TYR A 118 -12.43 -10.86 12.61
CA TYR A 118 -13.19 -12.07 12.29
C TYR A 118 -12.36 -13.34 12.51
N ILE A 119 -11.15 -13.40 11.93
CA ILE A 119 -10.28 -14.57 12.02
C ILE A 119 -9.88 -14.84 13.48
N TYR A 120 -9.42 -13.82 14.23
CA TYR A 120 -8.99 -14.02 15.61
C TYR A 120 -10.15 -14.36 16.55
N ASN A 121 -11.35 -13.81 16.34
CA ASN A 121 -12.52 -14.19 17.13
C ASN A 121 -12.91 -15.65 16.90
N LEU A 122 -12.86 -16.13 15.66
CA LEU A 122 -13.11 -17.54 15.35
C LEU A 122 -11.99 -18.45 15.89
N ALA A 123 -10.74 -18.01 15.82
CA ALA A 123 -9.63 -18.75 16.44
C ALA A 123 -9.79 -18.88 17.96
N ASP A 124 -10.24 -17.81 18.62
CA ASP A 124 -10.49 -17.81 20.05
C ASP A 124 -11.65 -18.71 20.46
N SER A 125 -12.75 -18.71 19.70
CA SER A 125 -13.89 -19.59 19.98
C SER A 125 -13.53 -21.08 19.82
N LEU A 126 -12.55 -21.38 18.97
CA LEU A 126 -11.99 -22.72 18.78
C LEU A 126 -10.86 -23.05 19.78
N GLY A 127 -10.38 -22.07 20.56
CA GLY A 127 -9.28 -22.26 21.50
C GLY A 127 -7.94 -22.59 20.82
N MET A 128 -7.73 -22.13 19.58
CA MET A 128 -6.55 -22.48 18.77
C MET A 128 -5.65 -21.26 18.51
N PRO A 129 -4.31 -21.43 18.49
CA PRO A 129 -3.41 -20.40 17.99
C PRO A 129 -3.65 -20.14 16.49
N CYS A 130 -3.42 -18.91 16.05
CA CYS A 130 -3.68 -18.49 14.68
C CYS A 130 -2.54 -17.61 14.12
N VAL A 131 -2.12 -17.94 12.91
CA VAL A 131 -1.20 -17.13 12.11
C VAL A 131 -2.00 -16.57 10.93
N ILE A 132 -2.15 -15.25 10.88
CA ILE A 132 -2.78 -14.54 9.77
C ILE A 132 -1.72 -14.18 8.72
N ASN A 133 -2.02 -14.43 7.46
CA ASN A 133 -1.28 -13.94 6.32
C ASN A 133 -2.12 -12.93 5.53
N VAL A 134 -1.50 -11.79 5.22
CA VAL A 134 -2.06 -10.73 4.37
C VAL A 134 -1.13 -10.48 3.19
N SER A 135 -1.50 -10.96 2.01
CA SER A 135 -0.70 -10.83 0.77
C SER A 135 -1.22 -9.72 -0.13
N LEU A 136 -1.55 -8.57 0.46
CA LEU A 136 -2.16 -7.41 -0.20
C LEU A 136 -1.95 -6.16 0.63
N GLY A 137 -2.18 -5.01 0.02
CA GLY A 137 -2.13 -3.70 0.65
C GLY A 137 -2.15 -2.58 -0.39
N ASP A 138 -1.93 -1.36 0.08
CA ASP A 138 -1.81 -0.15 -0.73
C ASP A 138 -0.64 0.71 -0.23
N TYR A 139 -0.24 1.74 -0.97
CA TYR A 139 0.92 2.57 -0.62
C TYR A 139 0.53 3.94 -0.06
N ARG A 140 -0.68 4.08 0.48
CA ARG A 140 -1.17 5.32 1.08
C ARG A 140 -0.88 5.36 2.57
N GLY A 141 -1.11 6.54 3.15
CA GLY A 141 -0.89 6.77 4.57
C GLY A 141 0.54 7.20 4.86
N SER A 142 0.91 7.13 6.13
CA SER A 142 2.12 7.74 6.66
C SER A 142 3.39 6.91 6.53
N HIS A 143 3.26 5.63 6.15
CA HIS A 143 4.37 4.68 6.07
C HIS A 143 5.18 4.57 7.37
N ASP A 144 4.52 4.68 8.53
CA ASP A 144 5.22 4.64 9.82
C ASP A 144 4.60 3.71 10.88
N GLY A 145 3.49 3.04 10.57
CA GLY A 145 2.82 2.10 11.47
C GLY A 145 1.90 2.76 12.50
N THR A 146 1.64 4.07 12.38
CA THR A 146 0.77 4.80 13.32
C THR A 146 -0.56 5.24 12.71
N ASP A 147 -0.88 4.78 11.50
CA ASP A 147 -2.21 5.00 10.92
C ASP A 147 -3.27 4.16 11.65
N ALA A 148 -4.52 4.61 11.61
CA ALA A 148 -5.60 3.99 12.39
C ALA A 148 -5.74 2.48 12.14
N GLU A 149 -5.64 2.03 10.88
CA GLU A 149 -5.65 0.60 10.54
C GLU A 149 -4.49 -0.16 11.20
N ALA A 150 -3.28 0.39 11.16
CA ALA A 150 -2.10 -0.23 11.77
C ALA A 150 -2.25 -0.34 13.29
N VAL A 151 -2.66 0.73 13.97
CA VAL A 151 -2.84 0.73 15.42
C VAL A 151 -3.91 -0.28 15.87
N LEU A 152 -5.00 -0.41 15.10
CA LEU A 152 -6.03 -1.40 15.38
C LEU A 152 -5.54 -2.84 15.16
N ILE A 153 -4.79 -3.09 14.09
CA ILE A 153 -4.17 -4.40 13.83
C ILE A 153 -3.17 -4.74 14.94
N ASP A 154 -2.32 -3.81 15.36
CA ASP A 154 -1.37 -4.00 16.45
C ASP A 154 -2.07 -4.42 17.75
N SER A 155 -3.14 -3.72 18.12
CA SER A 155 -3.99 -4.06 19.27
C SER A 155 -4.56 -5.48 19.16
N LEU A 156 -5.08 -5.86 17.99
CA LEU A 156 -5.65 -7.20 17.75
C LEU A 156 -4.59 -8.30 17.81
N VAL A 157 -3.37 -8.05 17.32
CA VAL A 157 -2.28 -9.03 17.39
C VAL A 157 -1.82 -9.20 18.84
N ASN A 158 -1.61 -8.11 19.58
CA ASN A 158 -1.09 -8.13 20.95
C ASN A 158 -2.12 -8.52 22.02
N ALA A 159 -3.41 -8.51 21.69
CA ALA A 159 -4.48 -8.77 22.65
C ALA A 159 -4.39 -10.15 23.35
N LYS A 160 -3.73 -11.15 22.74
CA LYS A 160 -3.62 -12.50 23.31
C LYS A 160 -2.41 -13.28 22.77
N PRO A 161 -1.71 -14.08 23.60
CA PRO A 161 -0.69 -15.01 23.12
C PRO A 161 -1.24 -16.03 22.11
N GLY A 162 -0.37 -16.52 21.22
CA GLY A 162 -0.74 -17.49 20.18
C GLY A 162 -1.32 -16.85 18.91
N ARG A 163 -1.22 -15.52 18.78
CA ARG A 163 -1.55 -14.75 17.58
C ARG A 163 -0.25 -14.31 16.88
N ALA A 164 -0.22 -14.41 15.56
CA ALA A 164 0.85 -13.86 14.74
C ALA A 164 0.27 -13.29 13.44
N PHE A 165 0.85 -12.21 12.96
CA PHE A 165 0.43 -11.54 11.73
C PHE A 165 1.63 -11.39 10.79
N VAL A 166 1.47 -11.92 9.59
CA VAL A 166 2.47 -11.95 8.53
C VAL A 166 1.93 -11.19 7.32
N CYS A 167 2.72 -10.30 6.75
CA CYS A 167 2.32 -9.56 5.56
C CYS A 167 3.44 -9.47 4.53
N ALA A 168 3.05 -9.40 3.25
CA ALA A 168 3.99 -9.13 2.17
C ALA A 168 4.50 -7.68 2.28
N ALA A 169 5.81 -7.47 2.02
CA ALA A 169 6.40 -6.14 2.06
C ALA A 169 5.91 -5.21 0.95
N GLY A 170 5.41 -5.77 -0.15
CA GLY A 170 5.02 -5.04 -1.35
C GLY A 170 5.89 -5.36 -2.56
N ASN A 171 5.42 -4.92 -3.73
CA ASN A 171 6.01 -5.19 -5.04
C ASN A 171 6.46 -3.90 -5.75
N ALA A 172 6.75 -2.83 -4.99
CA ALA A 172 7.09 -1.52 -5.52
C ALA A 172 8.58 -1.16 -5.38
N GLY A 173 9.46 -2.12 -5.07
CA GLY A 173 10.88 -1.89 -4.82
C GLY A 173 11.68 -1.27 -5.97
N ALA A 174 11.21 -1.42 -7.21
CA ALA A 174 11.84 -0.82 -8.39
C ALA A 174 11.17 0.49 -8.84
N LEU A 175 10.13 0.95 -8.14
CA LEU A 175 9.37 2.14 -8.51
C LEU A 175 9.98 3.37 -7.80
N PRO A 176 10.44 4.39 -8.53
CA PRO A 176 10.93 5.62 -7.94
C PRO A 176 9.76 6.57 -7.67
N PHE A 177 8.95 6.28 -6.64
CA PHE A 177 7.75 7.05 -6.30
C PHE A 177 7.79 7.65 -4.90
N HIS A 178 8.81 7.33 -4.10
CA HIS A 178 9.09 8.01 -2.84
C HIS A 178 9.97 9.23 -3.11
N LEU A 179 9.75 10.31 -2.37
CA LEU A 179 10.50 11.56 -2.44
C LEU A 179 10.66 12.09 -1.02
N GLN A 180 11.90 12.33 -0.61
CA GLN A 180 12.17 13.03 0.65
C GLN A 180 12.89 14.35 0.38
N HIS A 181 12.31 15.46 0.83
CA HIS A 181 13.04 16.72 0.88
C HIS A 181 13.81 16.78 2.20
N ASN A 182 15.15 16.83 2.13
CA ASN A 182 15.99 17.25 3.25
C ASN A 182 16.14 18.77 3.17
N VAL A 183 15.32 19.48 3.92
CA VAL A 183 15.10 20.92 3.76
C VAL A 183 16.29 21.71 4.33
N THR A 184 16.73 22.70 3.57
CA THR A 184 17.80 23.64 3.97
C THR A 184 17.33 25.08 3.83
N SER A 185 18.19 26.05 4.17
CA SER A 185 17.92 27.46 3.93
C SER A 185 17.76 27.80 2.45
N ASP A 186 18.35 27.02 1.55
CA ASP A 186 18.09 27.13 0.11
C ASP A 186 16.77 26.44 -0.26
N THR A 187 16.12 26.93 -1.31
CA THR A 187 14.86 26.36 -1.78
C THR A 187 15.11 25.04 -2.51
N THR A 188 14.86 23.94 -1.81
CA THR A 188 14.74 22.60 -2.39
C THR A 188 13.42 22.50 -3.16
N PHE A 189 13.41 21.85 -4.32
CA PHE A 189 12.17 21.71 -5.06
C PHE A 189 12.11 20.44 -5.91
N THR A 190 10.88 20.02 -6.21
CA THR A 190 10.59 18.89 -7.10
C THR A 190 9.41 19.24 -7.99
N TRP A 191 9.39 18.73 -9.22
CA TRP A 191 8.27 18.91 -10.15
C TRP A 191 7.37 17.67 -10.23
N PHE A 192 6.08 17.94 -10.39
CA PHE A 192 5.02 16.98 -10.60
C PHE A 192 4.33 17.26 -11.94
N LYS A 193 3.75 16.21 -12.53
CA LYS A 193 2.89 16.33 -13.72
C LYS A 193 1.41 16.29 -13.32
N TYR A 194 0.60 16.96 -14.13
CA TYR A 194 -0.85 16.79 -14.11
C TYR A 194 -1.23 15.33 -14.42
N ASN A 195 -2.10 14.74 -13.61
CA ASN A 195 -2.65 13.41 -13.86
C ASN A 195 -4.09 13.54 -14.37
N PRO A 196 -4.39 13.18 -15.64
CA PRO A 196 -5.73 13.29 -16.22
C PRO A 196 -6.76 12.31 -15.63
N SER A 197 -6.32 11.31 -14.87
CA SER A 197 -7.18 10.27 -14.27
C SER A 197 -6.76 9.99 -12.83
N SER A 198 -6.61 11.07 -12.05
CA SER A 198 -6.13 11.01 -10.68
C SER A 198 -7.05 10.19 -9.77
N ILE A 199 -6.57 9.90 -8.57
CA ILE A 199 -7.33 9.18 -7.56
C ILE A 199 -8.61 9.92 -7.13
N LEU A 200 -8.69 11.22 -7.35
CA LEU A 200 -9.87 12.04 -7.06
C LEU A 200 -11.04 11.79 -8.05
N GLY A 201 -10.83 10.97 -9.08
CA GLY A 201 -11.85 10.64 -10.09
C GLY A 201 -11.90 11.62 -11.27
N TYR A 202 -11.07 12.66 -11.26
CA TYR A 202 -10.91 13.64 -12.34
C TYR A 202 -9.45 14.03 -12.49
N GLY A 203 -9.14 14.84 -13.49
CA GLY A 203 -7.78 15.26 -13.76
C GLY A 203 -7.30 16.35 -12.79
N ALA A 204 -6.17 16.15 -12.13
CA ALA A 204 -5.64 17.06 -11.13
C ALA A 204 -4.12 16.91 -10.95
N VAL A 205 -3.51 17.86 -10.24
CA VAL A 205 -2.24 17.60 -9.55
C VAL A 205 -2.56 17.30 -8.10
N PHE A 206 -2.26 16.07 -7.66
CA PHE A 206 -2.57 15.64 -6.32
C PHE A 206 -1.48 14.76 -5.74
N TYR A 207 -1.09 15.01 -4.50
CA TYR A 207 -0.17 14.19 -3.72
C TYR A 207 -0.29 14.53 -2.23
N GLU A 208 0.23 13.64 -1.38
CA GLU A 208 0.24 13.81 0.07
C GLU A 208 1.68 13.99 0.56
N ILE A 209 1.84 14.87 1.54
CA ILE A 209 3.07 15.12 2.27
C ILE A 209 2.87 14.57 3.69
N TRP A 210 3.84 13.81 4.16
CA TRP A 210 3.89 13.27 5.51
C TRP A 210 5.19 13.68 6.17
N ALA A 211 5.12 14.25 7.36
CA ALA A 211 6.32 14.64 8.13
C ALA A 211 6.04 14.61 9.63
N ASP A 212 7.08 14.42 10.44
CA ASP A 212 6.96 14.55 11.88
C ASP A 212 6.78 16.03 12.24
N THR A 213 6.07 16.31 13.33
CA THR A 213 5.86 17.67 13.83
C THR A 213 7.17 18.39 14.13
N ALA A 214 8.18 17.66 14.62
CA ALA A 214 9.52 18.18 14.89
C ALA A 214 10.21 18.70 13.61
N ASP A 215 9.87 18.14 12.45
CA ASP A 215 10.40 18.54 11.16
C ASP A 215 9.53 19.62 10.51
N LEU A 216 8.26 19.33 10.24
CA LEU A 216 7.43 20.19 9.38
C LEU A 216 7.12 21.55 9.98
N ASN A 217 7.16 21.70 11.31
CA ASN A 217 7.03 23.00 11.97
C ASN A 217 8.12 24.00 11.57
N ASN A 218 9.27 23.50 11.12
CA ASN A 218 10.43 24.30 10.75
C ASN A 218 10.61 24.41 9.22
N VAL A 219 9.62 23.94 8.45
CA VAL A 219 9.63 23.94 6.98
C VAL A 219 8.54 24.87 6.46
N ASP A 220 8.95 25.86 5.68
CA ASP A 220 8.03 26.65 4.86
C ASP A 220 7.99 26.07 3.44
N PHE A 221 6.79 26.03 2.86
CA PHE A 221 6.57 25.47 1.53
C PHE A 221 5.76 26.38 0.63
N SER A 222 5.92 26.19 -0.68
CA SER A 222 5.18 26.91 -1.72
C SER A 222 4.88 25.99 -2.89
N ILE A 223 3.71 26.17 -3.49
CA ILE A 223 3.27 25.42 -4.68
C ILE A 223 3.36 26.33 -5.89
N GLY A 224 4.01 25.87 -6.96
CA GLY A 224 4.28 26.68 -8.14
C GLY A 224 4.05 25.96 -9.45
N MET A 225 4.26 26.70 -10.54
CA MET A 225 4.14 26.22 -11.91
C MET A 225 5.36 26.66 -12.72
N ASN A 226 5.83 25.79 -13.61
CA ASN A 226 6.96 26.03 -14.51
C ASN A 226 6.61 25.64 -15.95
N LEU A 227 7.26 26.29 -16.91
CA LEU A 227 7.24 25.82 -18.30
C LEU A 227 7.77 24.38 -18.38
N PRO A 228 7.21 23.51 -19.24
CA PRO A 228 7.60 22.11 -19.28
C PRO A 228 8.84 21.82 -20.13
N SER A 229 9.33 22.82 -20.86
CA SER A 229 10.46 22.72 -21.75
C SER A 229 11.07 24.10 -22.00
N GLY A 230 12.17 24.13 -22.75
CA GLY A 230 12.88 25.37 -23.05
C GLY A 230 13.61 25.88 -21.81
N SER A 231 13.21 27.05 -21.29
CA SER A 231 13.85 27.67 -20.13
C SER A 231 13.39 27.10 -18.78
N PHE A 232 12.29 26.34 -18.75
CA PHE A 232 11.65 25.88 -17.51
C PHE A 232 11.31 27.02 -16.54
N ALA A 233 11.13 28.24 -17.06
CA ALA A 233 10.89 29.42 -16.25
C ALA A 233 9.67 29.26 -15.34
N LYS A 234 9.81 29.73 -14.10
CA LYS A 234 8.70 29.78 -13.13
C LYS A 234 7.63 30.74 -13.65
N ARG A 235 6.40 30.24 -13.71
CA ARG A 235 5.21 30.96 -14.15
C ARG A 235 4.55 31.72 -13.02
N GLY A 236 4.58 31.15 -11.83
CA GLY A 236 3.98 31.71 -10.62
C GLY A 236 4.12 30.72 -9.47
N GLN A 237 3.76 31.16 -8.28
CA GLN A 237 3.65 30.31 -7.10
C GLN A 237 2.70 30.93 -6.06
N THR A 238 2.27 30.13 -5.10
CA THR A 238 1.71 30.62 -3.85
C THR A 238 2.79 31.32 -3.01
N PRO A 239 2.43 32.15 -2.02
CA PRO A 239 3.36 32.53 -0.95
C PRO A 239 4.00 31.29 -0.30
N PHE A 240 5.18 31.48 0.30
CA PHE A 240 5.70 30.49 1.24
C PHE A 240 4.88 30.56 2.51
N ASP A 241 4.44 29.40 3.00
CA ASP A 241 3.67 29.26 4.22
C ASP A 241 4.16 28.06 5.03
N ASN A 242 3.84 28.10 6.31
CA ASN A 242 4.09 27.01 7.25
C ASN A 242 2.85 26.15 7.44
N ILE A 243 3.03 24.88 7.81
CA ILE A 243 1.91 23.95 8.11
C ILE A 243 0.94 24.52 9.16
N GLN A 244 1.40 25.35 10.10
CA GLN A 244 0.55 25.98 11.12
C GLN A 244 -0.59 26.84 10.52
N TYR A 245 -0.41 27.39 9.32
CA TYR A 245 -1.41 28.20 8.62
C TYR A 245 -2.24 27.40 7.60
N ARG A 246 -2.00 26.10 7.52
CA ARG A 246 -2.55 25.21 6.49
C ARG A 246 -3.35 24.03 7.08
N LEU A 247 -3.70 24.12 8.36
CA LEU A 247 -4.58 23.14 9.03
C LEU A 247 -6.04 23.31 8.59
N GLY A 248 -6.71 22.18 8.37
CA GLY A 248 -8.02 22.14 7.72
C GLY A 248 -7.92 22.47 6.22
N ASN A 249 -9.05 22.82 5.61
CA ASN A 249 -9.08 23.19 4.20
C ASN A 249 -8.69 24.66 4.02
N VAL A 250 -7.64 24.91 3.23
CA VAL A 250 -7.18 26.25 2.87
C VAL A 250 -6.94 26.35 1.37
N SER A 251 -7.53 27.37 0.75
CA SER A 251 -7.38 27.67 -0.68
C SER A 251 -6.44 28.84 -0.92
N ASP A 252 -5.62 28.73 -1.96
CA ASP A 252 -4.72 29.76 -2.46
C ASP A 252 -4.73 29.76 -3.99
N THR A 253 -3.93 30.63 -4.60
CA THR A 253 -3.84 30.77 -6.04
C THR A 253 -2.41 30.96 -6.48
N ILE A 254 -2.03 30.26 -7.55
CA ILE A 254 -0.78 30.52 -8.26
C ILE A 254 -1.06 31.70 -9.20
N LYS A 255 -0.31 32.80 -9.04
CA LYS A 255 -0.51 34.02 -9.86
C LYS A 255 0.73 34.39 -10.67
N ASN A 256 0.48 35.03 -11.80
CA ASN A 256 1.48 35.78 -12.57
C ASN A 256 0.97 37.22 -12.79
N GLY A 257 1.47 38.16 -12.01
CA GLY A 257 0.89 39.50 -11.94
C GLY A 257 -0.57 39.43 -11.44
N SER A 258 -1.51 39.99 -12.22
CA SER A 258 -2.94 39.95 -11.93
C SER A 258 -3.63 38.64 -12.35
N ASN A 259 -2.97 37.80 -13.14
CA ASN A 259 -3.59 36.59 -13.70
C ASN A 259 -3.47 35.42 -12.72
N THR A 260 -4.61 34.81 -12.38
CA THR A 260 -4.65 33.52 -11.70
C THR A 260 -4.35 32.40 -12.71
N LEU A 261 -3.34 31.59 -12.42
CA LEU A 261 -2.92 30.46 -13.24
C LEU A 261 -3.55 29.14 -12.76
N ALA A 262 -3.76 28.98 -11.47
CA ALA A 262 -4.39 27.80 -10.88
C ALA A 262 -4.90 28.12 -9.47
N ILE A 263 -5.86 27.33 -9.00
CA ILE A 263 -6.27 27.29 -7.60
C ILE A 263 -5.50 26.17 -6.90
N VAL A 264 -5.02 26.41 -5.69
CA VAL A 264 -4.31 25.43 -4.87
C VAL A 264 -5.10 25.23 -3.59
N ASP A 265 -5.74 24.08 -3.47
CA ASP A 265 -6.35 23.64 -2.22
C ASP A 265 -5.37 22.79 -1.43
N THR A 266 -5.33 23.02 -0.14
CA THR A 266 -4.54 22.25 0.82
C THR A 266 -5.44 21.74 1.93
N TYR A 267 -5.21 20.51 2.38
CA TYR A 267 -5.81 19.96 3.59
C TYR A 267 -4.70 19.51 4.54
N GLY A 268 -4.54 20.22 5.66
CA GLY A 268 -3.58 19.87 6.71
C GLY A 268 -4.26 19.25 7.92
N GLU A 269 -3.69 18.17 8.45
CA GLU A 269 -4.18 17.48 9.64
C GLU A 269 -3.01 17.10 10.57
N LEU A 270 -3.14 17.41 11.86
CA LEU A 270 -2.25 16.91 12.90
C LEU A 270 -2.75 15.54 13.38
N GLN A 271 -1.94 14.50 13.19
CA GLN A 271 -2.24 13.13 13.58
C GLN A 271 -1.23 12.62 14.61
N GLY A 272 -1.45 12.95 15.89
CA GLY A 272 -0.52 12.61 16.96
C GLY A 272 0.75 13.44 16.87
N ASP A 273 1.88 12.82 16.53
CA ASP A 273 3.20 13.44 16.40
C ASP A 273 3.61 13.77 14.96
N LYS A 274 2.73 13.53 13.98
CA LYS A 274 2.96 13.77 12.55
C LYS A 274 1.88 14.63 11.91
N TYR A 275 2.22 15.27 10.80
CA TYR A 275 1.28 15.95 9.92
C TYR A 275 1.01 15.14 8.65
N LEU A 276 -0.25 15.14 8.23
CA LEU A 276 -0.68 14.95 6.84
C LEU A 276 -0.90 16.33 6.23
N LEU A 277 -0.37 16.55 5.03
CA LEU A 277 -0.69 17.70 4.20
C LEU A 277 -0.99 17.24 2.78
N GLN A 278 -2.23 17.39 2.34
CA GLN A 278 -2.64 17.09 0.97
C GLN A 278 -2.49 18.35 0.11
N ILE A 279 -1.92 18.20 -1.09
CA ILE A 279 -1.82 19.27 -2.08
C ILE A 279 -2.72 18.92 -3.26
N HIS A 280 -3.59 19.85 -3.63
CA HIS A 280 -4.50 19.73 -4.77
C HIS A 280 -4.46 20.99 -5.64
N VAL A 281 -3.83 20.90 -6.82
CA VAL A 281 -3.87 22.00 -7.80
C VAL A 281 -5.01 21.75 -8.78
N GLN A 282 -5.94 22.70 -8.79
CA GLN A 282 -7.15 22.70 -9.60
C GLN A 282 -7.01 23.62 -10.80
N GLU A 283 -7.60 23.16 -11.90
CA GLU A 283 -7.85 23.97 -13.10
C GLU A 283 -6.65 24.81 -13.54
N PRO A 284 -5.45 24.22 -13.73
CA PRO A 284 -4.33 24.99 -14.20
C PRO A 284 -4.62 25.51 -15.62
N ASP A 285 -4.21 26.75 -15.89
CA ASP A 285 -4.31 27.40 -17.20
C ASP A 285 -3.68 26.57 -18.33
N SER A 286 -2.75 25.67 -17.99
CA SER A 286 -2.42 24.52 -18.82
C SER A 286 -2.04 23.27 -18.01
N ASN A 287 -2.62 22.14 -18.40
CA ASN A 287 -2.22 20.81 -17.91
C ASN A 287 -0.83 20.37 -18.38
N SER A 288 -0.22 21.10 -19.33
CA SER A 288 1.11 20.78 -19.86
C SER A 288 2.26 21.27 -18.98
N TYR A 289 2.00 22.13 -17.99
CA TYR A 289 3.02 22.67 -17.10
C TYR A 289 3.58 21.63 -16.13
N LEU A 290 4.73 21.97 -15.55
CA LEU A 290 5.28 21.27 -14.39
C LEU A 290 4.83 22.00 -13.13
N PHE A 291 4.51 21.25 -12.08
CA PHE A 291 3.98 21.78 -10.82
C PHE A 291 5.00 21.57 -9.72
N SER A 292 5.51 22.64 -9.12
CA SER A 292 6.61 22.55 -8.17
C SER A 292 6.10 22.48 -6.73
N LEU A 293 6.61 21.51 -5.96
CA LEU A 293 6.71 21.63 -4.50
C LEU A 293 8.05 22.28 -4.18
N MET A 294 8.03 23.43 -3.52
CA MET A 294 9.24 24.13 -3.05
C MET A 294 9.24 24.16 -1.53
N THR A 295 10.39 23.94 -0.91
CA THR A 295 10.56 23.94 0.54
C THR A 295 11.83 24.66 0.96
N THR A 296 11.79 25.38 2.07
CA THR A 296 12.94 26.05 2.69
C THR A 296 12.79 26.03 4.22
N GLY A 297 13.89 26.20 4.95
CA GLY A 297 13.93 26.12 6.41
C GLY A 297 14.85 25.01 6.89
N ASN A 298 14.38 24.20 7.84
CA ASN A 298 15.13 23.06 8.38
C ASN A 298 14.17 21.93 8.73
N GLY A 299 14.53 20.67 8.45
CA GLY A 299 13.70 19.51 8.69
C GLY A 299 13.58 18.63 7.45
N LYS A 300 12.66 17.68 7.48
CA LYS A 300 12.37 16.79 6.34
C LYS A 300 10.89 16.54 6.15
N LEU A 301 10.53 16.13 4.95
CA LEU A 301 9.21 15.61 4.62
C LEU A 301 9.31 14.51 3.59
N ASP A 302 8.32 13.62 3.58
CA ASP A 302 8.22 12.49 2.66
C ASP A 302 6.94 12.60 1.82
N VAL A 303 7.04 12.21 0.55
CA VAL A 303 5.95 12.17 -0.43
C VAL A 303 6.01 10.84 -1.16
N TRP A 304 4.88 10.12 -1.21
CA TRP A 304 4.71 8.98 -2.11
C TRP A 304 3.76 9.37 -3.22
N SER A 305 4.25 9.43 -4.46
CA SER A 305 3.43 9.88 -5.57
C SER A 305 3.80 9.28 -6.92
N THR A 306 2.80 8.72 -7.61
CA THR A 306 2.93 8.19 -8.97
C THR A 306 1.57 8.14 -9.66
N ASN A 307 1.56 8.33 -10.98
CA ASN A 307 0.35 8.30 -11.79
C ASN A 307 -0.11 6.89 -12.19
N ASN A 308 0.65 5.85 -11.86
CA ASN A 308 0.31 4.49 -12.21
C ASN A 308 -0.78 3.92 -11.28
N GLY A 309 -1.15 2.65 -11.48
CA GLY A 309 -2.22 1.97 -10.75
C GLY A 309 -2.03 1.82 -9.23
N ILE A 310 -0.83 2.02 -8.67
CA ILE A 310 -0.61 1.79 -7.22
C ILE A 310 -1.07 2.97 -6.36
N LEU A 311 -1.04 4.20 -6.88
CA LEU A 311 -1.47 5.41 -6.16
C LEU A 311 -2.42 6.30 -6.97
N ARG A 312 -2.22 6.39 -8.29
CA ARG A 312 -2.95 7.28 -9.20
C ARG A 312 -2.92 8.75 -8.75
N THR A 313 -1.87 9.16 -8.05
CA THR A 313 -1.57 10.56 -7.72
C THR A 313 -0.77 11.21 -8.86
N SER A 314 -0.07 12.32 -8.64
CA SER A 314 0.74 12.96 -9.66
C SER A 314 2.12 12.34 -9.85
N GLU A 315 2.58 12.20 -11.09
CA GLU A 315 3.92 11.68 -11.39
C GLU A 315 5.00 12.68 -10.98
N ILE A 316 5.97 12.22 -10.18
CA ILE A 316 7.19 12.98 -9.88
C ILE A 316 8.10 12.96 -11.11
N VAL A 317 8.51 14.14 -11.57
CA VAL A 317 9.38 14.29 -12.73
C VAL A 317 10.80 13.84 -12.34
N ARG A 318 11.33 12.85 -13.07
CA ARG A 318 12.64 12.24 -12.78
C ARG A 318 13.53 12.05 -14.00
N THR A 319 13.02 12.38 -15.18
CA THR A 319 13.72 12.27 -16.46
C THR A 319 13.50 13.55 -17.26
N SER A 320 14.34 13.78 -18.27
CA SER A 320 14.25 14.97 -19.14
C SER A 320 14.36 16.30 -18.37
N LEU A 321 15.11 16.29 -17.26
CA LEU A 321 15.42 17.49 -16.49
C LEU A 321 16.41 18.39 -17.27
N PRO A 322 16.32 19.72 -17.14
CA PRO A 322 17.27 20.64 -17.75
C PRO A 322 18.67 20.50 -17.13
N SER A 323 19.70 20.91 -17.88
CA SER A 323 21.02 21.14 -17.28
C SER A 323 21.02 22.44 -16.47
N ALA A 324 21.99 22.59 -15.56
CA ALA A 324 22.17 23.84 -14.80
C ALA A 324 22.49 25.05 -15.70
N ALA A 325 22.93 24.84 -16.94
CA ALA A 325 23.10 25.93 -17.91
C ALA A 325 21.76 26.46 -18.43
N ILE A 326 20.72 25.62 -18.48
CA ILE A 326 19.37 25.99 -18.94
C ILE A 326 18.53 26.51 -17.78
N TYR A 327 18.57 25.82 -16.64
CA TYR A 327 17.84 26.20 -15.43
C TYR A 327 18.79 26.08 -14.23
N PRO A 328 19.49 27.17 -13.84
CA PRO A 328 20.51 27.12 -12.79
C PRO A 328 20.05 26.51 -11.48
N ASN A 329 18.80 26.76 -11.09
CA ASN A 329 18.24 26.23 -9.85
C ASN A 329 18.10 24.71 -9.84
N ILE A 330 18.23 24.00 -10.97
CA ILE A 330 18.12 22.52 -11.00
C ILE A 330 19.11 21.82 -10.07
N VAL A 331 20.16 22.50 -9.63
CA VAL A 331 21.10 22.00 -8.61
C VAL A 331 20.45 21.74 -7.25
N TYR A 332 19.29 22.35 -6.97
CA TYR A 332 18.47 22.14 -5.76
C TYR A 332 17.28 21.19 -6.01
N TYR A 333 17.26 20.50 -7.16
CA TYR A 333 16.19 19.57 -7.51
C TYR A 333 16.32 18.28 -6.70
N GLN A 334 15.25 17.89 -6.02
CA GLN A 334 15.19 16.60 -5.34
C GLN A 334 14.57 15.54 -6.26
N LEU A 335 15.32 14.46 -6.50
CA LEU A 335 14.82 13.33 -7.27
C LEU A 335 14.03 12.37 -6.37
N PRO A 336 13.00 11.68 -6.92
CA PRO A 336 12.42 10.55 -6.22
C PRO A 336 13.39 9.38 -6.20
N ASP A 337 13.22 8.50 -5.22
CA ASP A 337 14.03 7.31 -5.00
C ASP A 337 13.15 6.06 -4.85
N THR A 338 13.81 4.91 -4.74
CA THR A 338 13.20 3.59 -4.58
C THR A 338 13.26 3.07 -3.14
N ALA A 339 13.52 3.95 -2.17
CA ALA A 339 13.53 3.61 -0.75
C ALA A 339 12.12 3.78 -0.16
N GLN A 340 11.92 3.24 1.05
CA GLN A 340 10.67 3.38 1.81
C GLN A 340 9.42 2.99 0.99
N THR A 341 9.51 1.91 0.23
CA THR A 341 8.45 1.45 -0.68
C THR A 341 7.55 0.40 -0.03
N ILE A 342 7.51 0.33 1.29
CA ILE A 342 6.73 -0.67 2.04
C ILE A 342 5.23 -0.48 1.78
N VAL A 343 4.52 -1.59 1.56
CA VAL A 343 3.07 -1.58 1.36
C VAL A 343 2.36 -1.55 2.69
N SER A 344 1.34 -0.70 2.80
CA SER A 344 0.44 -0.50 3.92
C SER A 344 1.11 -0.14 5.24
N SER A 345 0.45 0.73 5.99
CA SER A 345 0.97 1.18 7.29
C SER A 345 1.17 0.03 8.27
N PHE A 346 0.30 -0.98 8.27
CA PHE A 346 0.44 -2.12 9.19
C PHE A 346 1.73 -2.92 8.98
N THR A 347 2.32 -2.94 7.78
CA THR A 347 3.60 -3.62 7.53
C THR A 347 4.78 -2.95 8.24
N CYS A 348 4.61 -1.67 8.58
CA CYS A 348 5.59 -0.89 9.34
C CYS A 348 5.56 -1.19 10.85
N LEU A 349 4.54 -1.89 11.36
CA LEU A 349 4.40 -2.20 12.79
C LEU A 349 5.54 -3.09 13.30
N PRO A 350 6.11 -2.84 14.49
CA PRO A 350 7.16 -3.69 15.05
C PRO A 350 6.68 -5.11 15.37
N THR A 351 5.37 -5.30 15.57
CA THR A 351 4.74 -6.55 16.00
C THR A 351 4.38 -7.50 14.87
N VAL A 352 4.42 -7.03 13.62
CA VAL A 352 4.16 -7.86 12.44
C VAL A 352 5.43 -8.38 11.80
N ILE A 353 5.31 -9.56 11.19
CA ILE A 353 6.36 -10.16 10.36
C ILE A 353 6.15 -9.65 8.93
N ALA A 354 6.93 -8.65 8.52
CA ALA A 354 6.96 -8.15 7.15
C ALA A 354 7.91 -9.02 6.32
N VAL A 355 7.47 -9.50 5.15
CA VAL A 355 8.23 -10.46 4.34
C VAL A 355 8.54 -9.90 2.95
N GLY A 356 9.83 -9.67 2.70
CA GLY A 356 10.37 -9.35 1.37
C GLY A 356 10.54 -10.58 0.49
N THR A 357 10.85 -10.36 -0.80
CA THR A 357 11.04 -11.43 -1.78
C THR A 357 12.49 -11.50 -2.26
N TYR A 358 13.04 -12.72 -2.34
CA TYR A 358 14.33 -12.98 -2.96
C TYR A 358 14.24 -14.14 -3.96
N ARG A 359 15.20 -14.18 -4.88
CA ARG A 359 15.25 -15.22 -5.92
C ARG A 359 16.04 -16.40 -5.42
N ASN A 360 15.37 -17.51 -5.13
CA ASN A 360 16.05 -18.71 -4.66
C ASN A 360 16.65 -19.55 -5.81
N ARG A 361 15.96 -19.61 -6.96
CA ARG A 361 16.39 -20.41 -8.13
C ARG A 361 16.12 -19.67 -9.43
N LYS A 362 16.90 -20.00 -10.45
CA LYS A 362 16.76 -19.45 -11.80
C LYS A 362 15.80 -20.26 -12.68
N THR A 363 15.62 -21.54 -12.36
CA THR A 363 14.80 -22.45 -13.15
C THR A 363 13.86 -23.26 -12.27
N TYR A 364 12.68 -23.58 -12.80
CA TYR A 364 11.71 -24.49 -12.18
C TYR A 364 10.93 -25.24 -13.26
N LEU A 365 10.33 -26.37 -12.93
CA LEU A 365 9.38 -27.06 -13.80
C LEU A 365 7.97 -26.54 -13.50
N ASP A 366 7.22 -26.16 -14.53
CA ASP A 366 5.80 -25.84 -14.37
C ASP A 366 4.94 -27.11 -14.28
N ILE A 367 3.62 -26.92 -14.19
CA ILE A 367 2.65 -28.03 -14.10
C ILE A 367 2.65 -28.96 -15.32
N ASN A 368 3.14 -28.49 -16.48
CA ASN A 368 3.28 -29.27 -17.70
C ASN A 368 4.69 -29.89 -17.84
N LEU A 369 5.48 -29.89 -16.76
CA LEU A 369 6.87 -30.35 -16.73
C LEU A 369 7.77 -29.58 -17.72
N THR A 370 7.38 -28.37 -18.09
CA THR A 370 8.19 -27.50 -18.95
C THR A 370 9.14 -26.69 -18.07
N THR A 371 10.41 -26.65 -18.46
CA THR A 371 11.41 -25.85 -17.75
C THR A 371 11.17 -24.37 -18.02
N GLN A 372 10.85 -23.65 -16.95
CA GLN A 372 10.76 -22.20 -16.93
C GLN A 372 12.08 -21.60 -16.47
N VAL A 373 12.48 -20.49 -17.08
CA VAL A 373 13.68 -19.74 -16.73
C VAL A 373 13.28 -18.33 -16.32
N THR A 374 13.55 -17.95 -15.08
CA THR A 374 13.25 -16.62 -14.56
C THR A 374 14.39 -15.66 -14.84
N ALA A 375 14.06 -14.39 -15.07
CA ALA A 375 15.05 -13.32 -15.11
C ALA A 375 15.59 -13.07 -13.69
N GLY A 376 16.92 -13.01 -13.53
CA GLY A 376 17.55 -12.72 -12.24
C GLY A 376 18.68 -13.65 -11.80
N THR A 377 19.34 -13.24 -10.73
CA THR A 377 20.42 -14.00 -10.09
C THR A 377 19.90 -14.66 -8.82
N PRO A 378 20.07 -15.98 -8.66
CA PRO A 378 19.82 -16.65 -7.39
C PRO A 378 20.60 -16.02 -6.23
N GLY A 379 19.98 -15.96 -5.05
CA GLY A 379 20.55 -15.36 -3.84
C GLY A 379 20.40 -13.84 -3.74
N GLN A 380 19.86 -13.17 -4.77
CA GLN A 380 19.60 -11.73 -4.74
C GLN A 380 18.14 -11.42 -4.38
N ILE A 381 17.94 -10.26 -3.76
CA ILE A 381 16.61 -9.66 -3.56
C ILE A 381 15.92 -9.50 -4.92
N ASP A 382 14.62 -9.81 -4.98
CA ASP A 382 13.85 -9.54 -6.19
C ASP A 382 13.73 -8.02 -6.38
N PRO A 383 14.00 -7.45 -7.56
CA PRO A 383 13.90 -6.00 -7.79
C PRO A 383 12.53 -5.41 -7.48
N GLY A 384 11.46 -6.22 -7.56
CA GLY A 384 10.12 -5.79 -7.18
C GLY A 384 9.91 -5.73 -5.67
N SER A 385 10.71 -6.44 -4.86
CA SER A 385 10.53 -6.48 -3.41
C SER A 385 10.66 -5.08 -2.81
N SER A 386 9.57 -4.60 -2.23
CA SER A 386 9.55 -3.34 -1.50
C SER A 386 10.60 -3.32 -0.38
N LEU A 387 11.14 -2.13 -0.13
CA LEU A 387 12.29 -1.88 0.72
C LEU A 387 11.91 -0.84 1.78
N GLY A 388 12.34 -1.05 3.02
CA GLY A 388 12.32 0.01 4.01
C GLY A 388 13.60 0.89 3.97
N PRO A 389 13.96 1.52 5.11
CA PRO A 389 13.20 1.52 6.37
C PRO A 389 11.80 2.15 6.21
N ASN A 390 10.98 2.08 7.24
CA ASN A 390 9.77 2.91 7.30
C ASN A 390 10.15 4.41 7.45
N ARG A 391 9.17 5.32 7.40
CA ARG A 391 9.39 6.78 7.52
C ARG A 391 10.15 7.21 8.77
N ARG A 392 9.98 6.48 9.87
CA ARG A 392 10.66 6.72 11.14
C ARG A 392 12.05 6.10 11.23
N GLY A 393 12.54 5.49 10.15
CA GLY A 393 13.85 4.82 10.13
C GLY A 393 13.86 3.43 10.76
N VAL A 394 12.70 2.85 11.09
CA VAL A 394 12.62 1.47 11.58
C VAL A 394 12.86 0.50 10.43
N LEU A 395 13.79 -0.43 10.62
CA LEU A 395 14.17 -1.40 9.60
C LEU A 395 13.02 -2.38 9.32
N LYS A 396 12.65 -2.47 8.03
CA LYS A 396 11.57 -3.27 7.44
C LYS A 396 11.83 -3.46 5.93
N PRO A 397 11.17 -4.41 5.24
CA PRO A 397 11.09 -5.79 5.70
C PRO A 397 12.47 -6.34 6.09
#